data_AF-A0A822H2Z9-F1
#
_entry.id   AF-A0A822H2Z9-F1
#
_cell.length_a   1.000
_cell.length_b   1.000
_cell.length_c   1.000
_cell.angle_alpha   90.00
_cell.angle_beta   90.00
_cell.angle_gamma   90.00
#
_symmetry.space_group_name_H-M   'P 1'
#
loop_
_entity.id
_entity.type
_entity.pdbx_description
1 polymer ?
#
loop_
_entity_poly.entity_id
_entity_poly.type
_entity_poly.pdbx_seq_one_letter_code
_entity_poly.pdbx_strand_id
1 'polypeptide(L)'
;NVNCCFIEIPANRVQEVYMGYVVQAGVGQAPARQASLYAGLTQEILCTTVNKVCASGMKAIIIVGGMESMSNAPYYFPRGDIPYGNLQMEDGIAKDGLVDACDRIPMVNLIQ
;
A
#
# COMPACT_ATOMS: atom_id res chain seq x y z
N ASN A 1 -30.48 18.37 3.05
CA ASN A 1 -29.99 17.72 4.29
C ASN A 1 -30.12 16.21 4.17
N VAL A 2 -29.19 15.59 3.44
CA VAL A 2 -29.03 14.14 3.49
C VAL A 2 -28.28 13.81 4.78
N ASN A 3 -29.03 13.42 5.81
CA ASN A 3 -28.47 12.79 7.00
C ASN A 3 -27.92 11.42 6.55
N CYS A 4 -26.67 11.40 6.08
CA CYS A 4 -25.89 10.17 6.08
C CYS A 4 -25.80 9.72 7.55
N CYS A 5 -26.50 8.65 7.89
CA CYS A 5 -26.27 7.89 9.10
C CYS A 5 -24.84 7.36 9.07
N PHE A 6 -23.87 8.15 9.55
CA PHE A 6 -22.60 7.59 10.00
C PHE A 6 -22.93 6.75 11.23
N ILE A 7 -22.93 5.44 11.05
CA ILE A 7 -23.00 4.51 12.17
C ILE A 7 -21.71 4.71 12.95
N GLU A 8 -21.79 5.39 14.09
CA GLU A 8 -20.68 5.52 15.03
C GLU A 8 -20.44 4.16 15.71
N ILE A 9 -19.61 3.34 15.09
CA ILE A 9 -19.17 2.08 15.70
C ILE A 9 -18.07 2.43 16.71
N PRO A 10 -18.22 2.07 18.01
CA PRO A 10 -17.18 2.31 18.98
C PRO A 10 -15.93 1.51 18.61
N ALA A 11 -14.74 2.10 18.74
CA ALA A 11 -13.45 1.52 18.35
C ALA A 11 -13.21 0.11 18.93
N ASN A 12 -13.77 -0.20 20.10
CA ASN A 12 -13.67 -1.51 20.76
C ASN A 12 -14.43 -2.64 20.02
N ARG A 13 -15.31 -2.32 19.07
CA ARG A 13 -16.02 -3.33 18.26
C ARG A 13 -15.20 -3.79 17.05
N VAL A 14 -14.09 -3.13 16.76
CA VAL A 14 -13.19 -3.51 15.67
C VAL A 14 -12.34 -4.71 16.10
N GLN A 15 -12.41 -5.79 15.34
CA GLN A 15 -11.65 -7.02 15.62
C GLN A 15 -10.37 -7.12 14.78
N GLU A 16 -10.47 -6.76 13.50
CA GLU A 16 -9.36 -6.81 12.55
C GLU A 16 -9.43 -5.65 11.56
N VAL A 17 -8.26 -5.19 11.10
CA VAL A 17 -8.12 -4.14 10.09
C VAL A 17 -7.30 -4.68 8.91
N TYR A 18 -7.86 -4.55 7.72
CA TYR A 18 -7.16 -4.84 6.47
C TYR A 18 -7.01 -3.53 5.69
N MET A 19 -5.77 -3.17 5.33
CA MET A 19 -5.53 -1.99 4.50
C MET A 19 -4.81 -2.36 3.22
N GLY A 20 -5.37 -1.93 2.08
CA GLY A 20 -4.69 -2.00 0.80
C GLY A 20 -3.55 -0.98 0.73
N TYR A 21 -2.34 -1.41 0.38
CA TYR A 21 -1.24 -0.51 0.04
C TYR A 21 -0.27 -1.18 -0.95
N VAL A 22 -0.05 -0.55 -2.12
CA VAL A 22 0.68 -1.14 -3.24
C VAL A 22 2.18 -0.84 -3.13
N VAL A 23 2.58 0.44 -3.12
CA VAL A 23 3.99 0.83 -3.07
C VAL A 23 4.41 1.08 -1.63
N GLN A 24 4.86 0.04 -0.93
CA GLN A 24 5.11 0.09 0.53
C GLN A 24 6.50 0.61 0.94
N ALA A 25 7.38 0.91 -0.03
CA ALA A 25 8.74 1.34 0.28
C ALA A 25 8.77 2.71 0.96
N GLY A 26 9.62 2.83 1.98
CA GLY A 26 9.85 4.09 2.72
C GLY A 26 8.83 4.41 3.82
N VAL A 27 7.72 3.66 3.93
CA VAL A 27 6.65 3.93 4.92
C VAL A 27 6.90 3.28 6.29
N GLY A 28 7.89 2.40 6.39
CA GLY A 28 8.21 1.71 7.64
C GLY A 28 7.34 0.49 7.89
N GLN A 29 7.41 -0.06 9.10
CA GLN A 29 6.80 -1.35 9.42
C GLN A 29 5.28 -1.27 9.56
N ALA A 30 4.59 -2.31 9.08
CA ALA A 30 3.15 -2.52 9.22
C ALA A 30 2.31 -1.24 8.97
N PRO A 31 2.23 -0.76 7.71
CA PRO A 31 1.53 0.48 7.38
C PRO A 31 0.04 0.47 7.80
N ALA A 32 -0.63 -0.70 7.74
CA ALA A 32 -1.99 -0.87 8.26
C ALA A 32 -2.07 -0.58 9.77
N ARG A 33 -1.09 -1.05 10.55
CA ARG A 33 -1.04 -0.84 12.00
C ARG A 33 -0.78 0.63 12.33
N GLN A 34 0.08 1.30 11.57
CA GLN A 34 0.31 2.74 11.73
C GLN A 34 -1.01 3.51 11.52
N ALA A 35 -1.73 3.23 10.44
CA ALA A 35 -3.04 3.84 10.17
C ALA A 35 -4.06 3.58 11.29
N SER A 36 -4.14 2.33 11.80
CA SER A 36 -5.03 1.98 12.90
C SER A 36 -4.71 2.71 14.21
N LEU A 37 -3.42 2.85 14.54
CA LEU A 37 -2.98 3.58 15.73
C LEU A 37 -3.30 5.08 15.61
N TYR A 38 -3.07 5.67 14.43
CA TYR A 38 -3.42 7.08 14.18
C TYR A 38 -4.94 7.32 14.19
N ALA A 39 -5.74 6.32 13.84
CA ALA A 39 -7.20 6.36 13.93
C ALA A 39 -7.74 6.17 15.36
N GLY A 40 -6.87 5.98 16.36
CA GLY A 40 -7.27 5.81 17.76
C GLY A 40 -7.79 4.40 18.10
N LEU A 41 -7.47 3.40 17.28
CA LEU A 41 -7.80 2.00 17.56
C LEU A 41 -6.83 1.41 18.61
N THR A 42 -7.31 0.41 19.36
CA THR A 42 -6.50 -0.27 20.38
C THR A 42 -5.37 -1.08 19.75
N GLN A 43 -4.24 -1.21 20.46
CA GLN A 43 -3.03 -1.90 19.97
C GLN A 43 -3.20 -3.43 19.83
N GLU A 44 -4.27 -3.97 20.42
CA GLU A 44 -4.62 -5.40 20.43
C GLU A 44 -5.23 -5.85 19.10
N ILE A 45 -5.75 -4.92 18.29
CA ILE A 45 -6.41 -5.22 17.02
C ILE A 45 -5.39 -5.75 16.01
N LEU A 46 -5.71 -6.87 15.36
CA LEU A 46 -4.89 -7.43 14.31
C LEU A 46 -4.98 -6.55 13.06
N CYS A 47 -3.83 -6.15 12.53
CA CYS A 47 -3.73 -5.28 11.37
C CYS A 47 -2.91 -5.95 10.28
N THR A 48 -3.48 -6.09 9.08
CA THR A 48 -2.81 -6.72 7.94
C THR A 48 -2.81 -5.79 6.74
N THR A 49 -1.63 -5.57 6.13
CA THR A 49 -1.52 -4.82 4.87
C THR A 49 -1.61 -5.80 3.70
N VAL A 50 -2.50 -5.53 2.76
CA VAL A 50 -2.74 -6.38 1.59
C VAL A 50 -2.24 -5.66 0.34
N ASN A 51 -1.42 -6.34 -0.46
CA ASN A 51 -1.03 -5.86 -1.79
C ASN A 51 -1.66 -6.75 -2.86
N LYS A 52 -2.61 -6.17 -3.60
CA LYS A 52 -3.19 -6.76 -4.82
C LYS A 52 -3.29 -5.71 -5.92
N VAL A 53 -2.22 -4.92 -6.08
CA VAL A 53 -2.15 -3.80 -7.04
C VAL A 53 -3.42 -2.93 -6.91
N CYS A 54 -4.06 -2.54 -8.01
CA CYS A 54 -5.27 -1.71 -8.02
C CYS A 54 -6.46 -2.35 -7.27
N ALA A 55 -6.49 -3.69 -7.14
CA ALA A 55 -7.54 -4.41 -6.43
C ALA A 55 -7.26 -4.59 -4.93
N SER A 56 -6.18 -4.00 -4.40
CA SER A 56 -5.77 -4.09 -2.99
C SER A 56 -6.88 -3.63 -2.04
N GLY A 57 -7.50 -2.48 -2.31
CA GLY A 57 -8.61 -1.96 -1.51
C GLY A 57 -9.84 -2.86 -1.50
N MET A 58 -10.19 -3.47 -2.64
CA MET A 58 -11.35 -4.36 -2.74
C MET A 58 -11.11 -5.72 -2.08
N LYS A 59 -9.86 -6.18 -1.95
CA LYS A 59 -9.54 -7.46 -1.33
C LYS A 59 -9.64 -7.42 0.21
N ALA A 60 -9.69 -6.24 0.82
CA ALA A 60 -9.70 -6.00 2.25
C ALA A 60 -11.13 -5.82 2.81
N ILE A 61 -11.95 -6.89 2.94
CA ILE A 61 -13.41 -6.77 3.20
C ILE A 61 -13.82 -7.17 4.63
N ILE A 62 -13.35 -6.48 5.68
CA ILE A 62 -13.94 -6.55 7.05
C ILE A 62 -13.96 -5.16 7.72
N ILE A 63 -12.89 -4.37 7.57
CA ILE A 63 -12.87 -2.90 7.76
C ILE A 63 -12.02 -2.37 6.60
N VAL A 64 -12.67 -1.71 5.65
CA VAL A 64 -12.11 -1.50 4.31
C VAL A 64 -11.50 -0.11 4.20
N GLY A 65 -10.21 -0.07 3.90
CA GLY A 65 -9.58 1.13 3.40
C GLY A 65 -8.44 0.79 2.44
N GLY A 66 -8.09 1.77 1.62
CA GLY A 66 -6.87 1.78 0.85
C GLY A 66 -6.15 3.07 1.17
N MET A 67 -4.84 2.99 1.39
CA MET A 67 -3.99 4.16 1.44
C MET A 67 -2.91 3.99 0.40
N GLU A 68 -2.59 5.05 -0.32
CA GLU A 68 -1.52 5.04 -1.31
C GLU A 68 -0.91 6.45 -1.37
N SER A 69 0.42 6.53 -1.32
CA SER A 69 1.15 7.78 -1.50
C SER A 69 2.23 7.60 -2.55
N MET A 70 1.83 7.71 -3.82
CA MET A 70 2.77 7.62 -4.94
C MET A 70 3.78 8.77 -4.94
N SER A 71 3.39 9.96 -4.45
CA SER A 71 4.29 11.11 -4.37
C SER A 71 5.49 10.90 -3.44
N ASN A 72 5.41 9.97 -2.49
CA ASN A 72 6.48 9.68 -1.54
C ASN A 72 7.22 8.36 -1.85
N ALA A 73 6.97 7.76 -3.01
CA ALA A 73 7.64 6.54 -3.40
C ALA A 73 9.15 6.80 -3.63
N PRO A 74 10.04 6.04 -2.98
CA PRO A 74 11.48 6.23 -3.13
C PRO A 74 12.01 5.57 -4.41
N TYR A 75 13.21 5.97 -4.82
CA TYR A 75 14.00 5.25 -5.81
C TYR A 75 14.76 4.09 -5.15
N TYR A 76 14.86 2.96 -5.85
CA TYR A 76 15.59 1.79 -5.41
C TYR A 76 17.04 1.81 -5.85
N PHE A 77 17.90 1.41 -4.91
CA PHE A 77 19.30 1.13 -5.13
C PHE A 77 19.52 -0.38 -4.95
N PRO A 78 20.11 -1.08 -5.92
CA PRO A 78 20.36 -2.51 -5.79
C PRO A 78 21.33 -2.77 -4.63
N ARG A 79 21.00 -3.75 -3.79
CA ARG A 79 21.88 -4.13 -2.68
C ARG A 79 23.10 -4.90 -3.22
N GLY A 80 24.30 -4.46 -2.88
CA GLY A 80 25.55 -5.12 -3.27
C GLY A 80 26.68 -4.11 -3.54
N ASP A 81 27.79 -4.62 -4.06
CA ASP A 81 28.90 -3.77 -4.51
C ASP A 81 28.50 -2.96 -5.73
N ILE A 82 29.03 -1.74 -5.82
CA ILE A 82 28.74 -0.82 -6.91
C ILE A 82 29.70 -1.18 -8.07
N PRO A 83 29.22 -1.73 -9.19
CA PRO A 83 30.08 -2.05 -10.31
C PRO A 83 30.69 -0.78 -10.90
N TYR A 84 31.88 -0.90 -11.49
CA TYR A 84 32.49 0.19 -12.24
C TYR A 84 31.64 0.51 -13.49
N GLY A 85 31.21 1.76 -13.62
CA GLY A 85 30.39 2.21 -14.75
C GLY A 85 29.22 3.08 -14.29
N ASN A 86 28.20 3.17 -15.14
CA ASN A 86 26.96 3.85 -14.82
C ASN A 86 26.04 2.95 -13.98
N LEU A 87 25.56 3.49 -12.87
CA LEU A 87 24.53 2.85 -12.06
C LEU A 87 23.21 3.62 -12.27
N GLN A 88 22.14 2.89 -12.56
CA GLN A 88 20.80 3.47 -12.65
C GLN A 88 20.03 3.21 -11.36
N MET A 89 19.42 4.26 -10.84
CA MET A 89 18.42 4.15 -9.77
C MET A 89 17.08 3.82 -10.41
N GLU A 90 16.39 2.82 -9.87
CA GLU A 90 15.09 2.39 -10.38
C GLU A 90 13.97 3.13 -9.65
N ASP A 91 12.97 3.64 -10.37
CA ASP A 91 11.80 4.27 -9.76
C ASP A 91 10.89 3.21 -9.12
N GLY A 92 10.57 3.38 -7.83
CA GLY A 92 9.70 2.46 -7.10
C GLY A 92 8.26 2.44 -7.62
N ILE A 93 7.75 3.55 -8.16
CA ILE A 93 6.41 3.61 -8.77
C ILE A 93 6.37 2.74 -10.02
N ALA A 94 7.37 2.92 -10.89
CA ALA A 94 7.47 2.16 -12.12
C ALA A 94 7.64 0.67 -11.80
N LYS A 95 8.62 0.33 -10.96
CA LYS A 95 9.00 -1.06 -10.67
C LYS A 95 7.89 -1.87 -9.98
N ASP A 96 7.25 -1.31 -8.96
CA ASP A 96 6.33 -2.08 -8.11
C ASP A 96 4.85 -1.82 -8.43
N GLY A 97 4.54 -0.74 -9.13
CA GLY A 97 3.16 -0.31 -9.41
C GLY A 97 2.72 -0.43 -10.85
N LEU A 98 3.59 -0.05 -11.81
CA LEU A 98 3.17 0.22 -13.20
C LEU A 98 3.83 -0.65 -14.26
N VAL A 99 4.91 -1.37 -13.93
CA VAL A 99 5.58 -2.31 -14.83
C VAL A 99 5.11 -3.72 -14.48
N ASP A 100 4.68 -4.47 -15.50
CA ASP A 100 4.28 -5.85 -15.31
C ASP A 100 5.46 -6.76 -14.99
N ALA A 101 5.27 -7.66 -14.03
CA ALA A 101 6.31 -8.55 -13.53
C ALA A 101 6.70 -9.65 -14.51
N CYS A 102 5.81 -10.06 -15.42
CA CYS A 102 6.05 -11.13 -16.39
C CYS A 102 6.75 -10.59 -17.64
N ASP A 103 6.16 -9.56 -18.24
CA ASP A 103 6.56 -9.09 -19.58
C ASP A 103 7.52 -7.90 -19.53
N ARG A 104 7.72 -7.29 -18.35
CA ARG A 104 8.59 -6.11 -18.14
C ARG A 104 8.26 -4.94 -19.08
N ILE A 105 6.99 -4.81 -19.43
CA ILE A 105 6.45 -3.67 -20.17
C ILE A 105 5.55 -2.83 -19.25
N PRO A 106 5.39 -1.53 -19.53
CA PRO A 106 4.42 -0.71 -18.82
C PRO A 106 3.00 -1.28 -18.97
N MET A 107 2.21 -1.26 -17.91
CA MET A 107 0.84 -1.78 -17.90
C MET A 107 -0.04 -1.18 -19.00
N VAL A 108 0.22 0.06 -19.42
CA VAL A 108 -0.50 0.72 -20.52
C VAL A 108 -0.35 -0.06 -21.84
N ASN A 109 0.78 -0.70 -22.07
CA ASN A 109 1.07 -1.43 -23.31
C ASN A 109 0.48 -2.85 -23.30
N LEU A 110 0.01 -3.35 -22.16
CA LEU A 110 -0.68 -4.66 -22.06
C LEU A 110 -2.13 -4.62 -22.54
N ILE A 111 -2.68 -3.43 -22.77
CA ILE A 111 -4.07 -3.23 -23.18
C ILE A 111 -4.19 -3.24 -24.73
N GLN A 112 -3.08 -3.44 -25.43
CA GLN A 112 -3.03 -3.58 -26.89
C GLN A 112 -3.15 -5.04 -27.31
#